data_AF-A0A363T0F8-F1
#
_entry.id   AF-A0A363T0F8-F1
#
_cell.length_a   1.000
_cell.length_b   1.000
_cell.length_c   1.000
_cell.angle_alpha   90.00
_cell.angle_beta   90.00
_cell.angle_gamma   90.00
#
_symmetry.space_group_name_H-M   'P 1'
#
loop_
_entity.id
_entity.type
_entity.pdbx_description
1 polymer ?
#
loop_
_entity_poly.entity_id
_entity_poly.type
_entity_poly.pdbx_seq_one_letter_code
_entity_poly.pdbx_strand_id
1 'polypeptide(L)'
;MSSDIPAPLRIFAEKDADPQALVGERIGVLGCGNLGRPFALNLRDSGVQDIVIGNFQDAYADQARAEYTSTPDHRGSYRCETDLQVY
;
A
#
# COMPACT_ATOMS: atom_id res chain seq x y z
N MET A 1 -0.13 -32.78 -34.92
CA MET A 1 -0.69 -31.49 -34.48
C MET A 1 -0.48 -31.41 -32.98
N SER A 2 0.49 -30.61 -32.52
CA SER A 2 0.79 -30.47 -31.09
C SER A 2 -0.40 -29.78 -30.40
N SER A 3 -0.98 -30.43 -29.40
CA SER A 3 -2.04 -29.87 -28.56
C SER A 3 -1.41 -29.04 -27.44
N ASP A 4 -0.75 -27.94 -27.79
CA ASP A 4 -0.28 -26.94 -26.82
C ASP A 4 -1.43 -25.96 -26.51
N ILE A 5 -2.47 -26.48 -25.85
CA ILE A 5 -3.49 -25.61 -25.25
C ILE A 5 -2.92 -25.20 -23.89
N PRO A 6 -2.57 -23.91 -23.68
CA PRO A 6 -2.09 -23.45 -22.39
C PRO A 6 -3.15 -23.75 -21.34
N ALA A 7 -2.72 -24.21 -20.17
CA ALA A 7 -3.61 -24.46 -19.05
C ALA A 7 -4.49 -23.22 -18.80
N PRO A 8 -5.77 -23.41 -18.42
CA PRO A 8 -6.69 -22.29 -18.21
C PRO A 8 -6.11 -21.31 -17.20
N LEU A 9 -6.28 -20.01 -17.49
CA LEU A 9 -5.77 -18.94 -16.65
C LEU A 9 -6.39 -19.07 -15.24
N ARG A 10 -5.54 -19.15 -14.21
CA ARG A 10 -6.01 -19.21 -12.83
C ARG A 10 -6.44 -17.80 -12.39
N ILE A 11 -7.69 -17.67 -11.96
CA ILE A 11 -8.24 -16.44 -11.40
C ILE A 11 -8.27 -16.60 -9.88
N PHE A 12 -7.68 -15.64 -9.16
CA PHE A 12 -7.68 -15.61 -7.71
C PHE A 12 -8.79 -14.68 -7.21
N ALA A 13 -9.52 -15.13 -6.20
CA ALA A 13 -10.53 -14.35 -5.51
C ALA A 13 -10.18 -14.23 -4.02
N GLU A 14 -11.02 -13.50 -3.26
CA GLU A 14 -10.82 -13.27 -1.82
C GLU A 14 -10.61 -14.56 -1.02
N LYS A 15 -11.36 -15.62 -1.31
CA LYS A 15 -11.23 -16.93 -0.64
C LYS A 15 -9.87 -17.61 -0.82
N ASP A 16 -9.10 -17.20 -1.83
CA ASP A 16 -7.80 -17.75 -2.15
C ASP A 16 -6.66 -16.96 -1.46
N ALA A 17 -6.99 -15.84 -0.82
CA ALA A 17 -6.05 -15.00 -0.07
C ALA A 17 -6.06 -15.36 1.42
N ASP A 18 -4.88 -15.34 2.05
CA ASP A 18 -4.76 -15.41 3.50
C ASP A 18 -4.97 -14.02 4.11
N PRO A 19 -6.05 -13.80 4.89
CA PRO A 19 -6.34 -12.50 5.49
C PRO A 19 -5.33 -12.07 6.55
N GLN A 20 -4.45 -12.97 7.01
CA GLN A 20 -3.43 -12.68 8.01
C GLN A 20 -2.04 -12.44 7.42
N ALA A 21 -1.88 -12.52 6.09
CA ALA A 21 -0.58 -12.47 5.43
C ALA A 21 0.23 -11.19 5.71
N LEU A 22 -0.42 -10.09 6.11
CA LEU A 22 0.20 -8.79 6.37
C LEU A 22 0.13 -8.37 7.84
N VAL A 23 -0.34 -9.23 8.74
CA VAL A 23 -0.48 -8.89 10.16
C VAL A 23 0.90 -8.74 10.81
N GLY A 24 1.14 -7.58 11.43
CA GLY A 24 2.41 -7.26 12.08
C GLY A 24 3.49 -6.73 11.14
N GLU A 25 3.23 -6.71 9.83
CA GLU A 25 4.16 -6.18 8.84
C GLU A 25 4.09 -4.65 8.74
N ARG A 26 5.22 -4.03 8.42
CA ARG A 26 5.29 -2.62 8.02
C ARG A 26 5.27 -2.52 6.51
N ILE A 27 4.33 -1.77 5.96
CA ILE A 27 4.16 -1.62 4.51
C ILE A 27 4.63 -0.24 4.05
N GLY A 28 5.60 -0.22 3.13
CA GLY A 28 6.02 1.00 2.43
C GLY A 28 5.24 1.19 1.13
N VAL A 29 4.61 2.35 0.96
CA VAL A 29 3.96 2.76 -0.29
C VAL A 29 4.75 3.92 -0.89
N LEU A 30 5.31 3.70 -2.08
CA LEU A 30 6.13 4.68 -2.79
C LEU A 30 5.27 5.47 -3.79
N GLY A 31 5.20 6.78 -3.58
CA GLY A 31 4.35 7.71 -4.32
C GLY A 31 2.95 7.85 -3.72
N CYS A 32 2.48 9.08 -3.56
CA CYS A 32 1.14 9.39 -3.04
C CYS A 32 0.20 9.98 -4.12
N GLY A 33 0.40 9.56 -5.38
CA GLY A 33 -0.45 9.95 -6.50
C GLY A 33 -1.69 9.06 -6.67
N ASN A 34 -2.17 8.97 -7.91
CA ASN A 34 -3.44 8.30 -8.25
C ASN A 34 -3.52 6.82 -7.90
N LEU A 35 -2.39 6.10 -7.83
CA LEU A 35 -2.37 4.67 -7.48
C LEU A 35 -1.99 4.45 -6.01
N GLY A 36 -0.92 5.11 -5.55
CA GLY A 36 -0.39 4.90 -4.20
C GLY A 36 -1.35 5.36 -3.10
N ARG A 37 -2.02 6.51 -3.27
CA ARG A 37 -2.95 7.00 -2.25
C ARG A 37 -4.16 6.07 -2.05
N PRO A 38 -4.93 5.67 -3.08
CA PRO A 38 -6.03 4.72 -2.88
C PRO A 38 -5.56 3.37 -2.33
N PHE A 39 -4.37 2.91 -2.75
CA PHE A 39 -3.81 1.66 -2.25
C PHE A 39 -3.53 1.71 -0.75
N ALA A 40 -2.89 2.78 -0.26
CA ALA A 40 -2.64 2.97 1.16
C ALA A 40 -3.92 3.08 1.99
N LEU A 41 -4.94 3.79 1.48
CA LEU A 41 -6.25 3.88 2.13
C LEU A 41 -6.94 2.53 2.23
N ASN A 42 -6.90 1.73 1.15
CA ASN A 42 -7.50 0.39 1.16
C ASN A 42 -6.80 -0.54 2.16
N LEU A 43 -5.47 -0.49 2.27
CA LEU A 43 -4.73 -1.28 3.25
C LEU A 43 -5.06 -0.87 4.69
N ARG A 44 -5.10 0.44 4.95
CA ARG A 44 -5.53 0.99 6.24
C ARG A 44 -6.92 0.52 6.60
N ASP A 45 -7.87 0.68 5.68
CA ASP A 45 -9.28 0.34 5.92
C ASP A 45 -9.48 -1.19 6.01
N SER A 46 -8.53 -1.99 5.48
CA SER A 46 -8.44 -3.44 5.66
C SER A 46 -7.76 -3.89 6.97
N GLY A 47 -7.34 -2.95 7.83
CA GLY A 47 -6.77 -3.25 9.15
C GLY A 47 -5.25 -3.39 9.21
N VAL A 48 -4.52 -2.99 8.16
CA VAL A 48 -3.05 -2.89 8.22
C VAL A 48 -2.66 -1.70 9.09
N GLN A 49 -1.89 -1.96 10.14
CA GLN A 49 -1.65 -0.99 11.22
C GLN A 49 -0.37 -0.16 11.09
N ASP A 50 0.60 -0.54 10.25
CA ASP A 50 1.86 0.21 10.07
C ASP A 50 2.13 0.46 8.59
N ILE A 51 1.79 1.67 8.12
CA ILE A 51 1.97 2.08 6.72
C ILE A 51 2.83 3.34 6.67
N VAL A 52 3.81 3.33 5.76
CA VAL A 52 4.73 4.44 5.50
C VAL A 52 4.56 4.91 4.07
N ILE A 53 4.21 6.17 3.88
CA ILE A 53 4.15 6.81 2.56
C ILE A 53 5.49 7.46 2.28
N GLY A 54 6.22 6.89 1.33
CA GLY A 54 7.41 7.51 0.77
C GLY A 54 7.04 8.36 -0.45
N ASN A 55 7.28 9.67 -0.44
CA ASN A 55 6.98 10.52 -1.59
C ASN A 55 8.10 11.51 -1.87
N PHE A 56 8.28 11.91 -3.13
CA PHE A 56 9.16 13.04 -3.43
C PHE A 56 8.58 14.35 -2.88
N GLN A 57 9.43 15.36 -2.72
CA GLN A 57 9.03 16.73 -2.36
C GLN A 57 8.32 17.40 -3.57
N ASP A 58 7.07 17.02 -3.81
CA ASP A 58 6.22 17.54 -4.89
C ASP A 58 4.85 18.00 -4.35
N ALA A 59 3.93 18.35 -5.26
CA ALA A 59 2.59 18.79 -4.89
C ALA A 59 1.77 17.74 -4.10
N TYR A 60 2.11 16.45 -4.22
CA TYR A 60 1.45 15.37 -3.48
C TYR A 60 2.04 15.18 -2.07
N ALA A 61 3.23 15.69 -1.80
CA ALA A 61 3.89 15.60 -0.50
C ALA A 61 3.06 16.25 0.61
N ASP A 62 2.52 17.45 0.36
CA ASP A 62 1.74 18.18 1.36
C ASP A 62 0.42 17.47 1.68
N GLN A 63 -0.23 16.91 0.67
CA GLN A 63 -1.40 16.08 0.86
C GLN A 63 -1.07 14.82 1.66
N ALA A 64 0.03 14.14 1.32
CA ALA A 64 0.46 12.93 2.03
C ALA A 64 0.77 13.22 3.51
N ARG A 65 1.44 14.34 3.82
CA ARG A 65 1.69 14.74 5.22
C ARG A 65 0.43 15.05 6.00
N ALA A 66 -0.55 15.69 5.36
CA ALA A 66 -1.83 16.02 5.99
C ALA A 66 -2.66 14.75 6.29
N GLU A 67 -2.63 13.75 5.40
CA GLU A 67 -3.41 12.53 5.54
C GLU A 67 -2.73 11.44 6.37
N TYR A 68 -1.40 11.36 6.33
CA TYR A 68 -0.58 10.34 6.98
C TYR A 68 0.37 11.01 7.99
N THR A 69 -0.21 11.41 9.14
CA THR A 69 0.52 12.07 10.23
C THR A 69 1.33 11.08 11.07
N SER A 70 2.52 11.49 11.51
CA SER A 70 3.42 10.64 12.33
C SER A 70 2.86 10.21 13.69
N THR A 71 1.65 10.65 14.05
CA THR A 71 1.01 10.32 15.33
C THR A 71 0.14 9.07 15.14
N PRO A 72 0.37 7.99 15.90
CA PRO A 72 -0.53 6.84 15.88
C PRO A 72 -1.95 7.24 16.29
N ASP A 73 -2.96 6.76 15.57
CA ASP A 73 -4.36 6.86 15.96
C ASP A 73 -4.89 5.51 16.46
N HIS A 74 -6.19 5.41 16.74
CA HIS A 74 -6.82 4.16 17.20
C HIS A 74 -6.83 3.05 16.14
N ARG A 75 -6.46 3.35 14.89
CA ARG A 75 -6.44 2.40 13.77
C ARG A 75 -5.02 1.96 13.41
N GLY A 76 -3.98 2.67 13.84
CA GLY A 76 -2.59 2.34 13.53
C GLY A 76 -1.65 3.54 13.47
N SER A 77 -0.43 3.30 13.00
CA SER A 77 0.61 4.28 12.76
C SER A 77 0.74 4.51 11.25
N TYR A 78 0.40 5.71 10.78
CA TYR A 78 0.36 6.05 9.36
C TYR A 78 1.16 7.31 9.09
N ARG A 79 2.38 7.19 8.55
CA ARG A 79 3.27 8.37 8.43
C ARG A 79 3.76 8.61 7.00
N CYS A 80 4.00 9.87 6.67
CA CYS A 80 4.65 10.26 5.43
C CYS A 80 6.13 10.63 5.66
N GLU A 81 7.01 10.05 4.85
CA GLU A 81 8.44 10.38 4.77
C GLU A 81 8.72 10.97 3.37
N THR A 82 9.06 12.25 3.33
CA THR A 82 9.21 13.02 2.08
C THR A 82 10.66 13.28 1.67
N ASP A 83 11.61 12.84 2.50
CA ASP A 83 13.05 13.01 2.28
C ASP A 83 13.66 11.81 1.56
N LEU A 84 12.85 11.07 0.79
CA LEU A 84 13.35 10.00 -0.06
C LEU A 84 14.10 10.61 -1.24
N GLN A 85 15.38 10.88 -1.01
CA GLN A 85 16.37 10.91 -2.08
C GLN A 85 16.61 9.46 -2.52
N VAL A 86 15.72 8.97 -3.38
CA VAL A 86 16.04 7.77 -4.16
C VAL A 86 17.16 8.20 -5.12
N TYR A 87 18.35 7.61 -4.91
CA TYR A 87 19.61 7.86 -5.61
C TYR A 87 19.48 8.10 -7.12
#